data_AF-R6ZJQ7-F1
#
_entry.id   AF-R6ZJQ7-F1
#
_cell.length_a   1.000
_cell.length_b   1.000
_cell.length_c   1.000
_cell.angle_alpha   90.00
_cell.angle_beta   90.00
_cell.angle_gamma   90.00
#
_symmetry.space_group_name_H-M   'P 1'
#
loop_
_entity.id
_entity.type
_entity.pdbx_description
1 polymer ?
#
loop_
_entity_poly.entity_id
_entity_poly.type
_entity_poly.pdbx_seq_one_letter_code
_entity_poly.pdbx_strand_id
1 'polypeptide(L)'
;MKRRGLVLSAVLAGALMTTACAAQTGTGTAAAGDAQQKVVNVTASETVTAEPDIAEFEMTVYSQATDAKTCQTQNSTDLEKAVEALKSQGIAETSIQTASFGLNPIYDWEAGKTITGYEMETRLTVRDVPIEKAGDVLSTVVDAGVNRIDSVSYLCSSFDEKYEEALKLAIENGKKKAASMAEAGGCSIGQTISISELSSDQSARYTEPKAMALENASADMAAGMGANVMGGEIEIEASVSIDFAIK
;
A
#
# COMPACT_ATOMS: atom_id res chain seq x y z
N MET A 1 -20.67 -79.98 -6.02
CA MET A 1 -21.56 -80.26 -4.86
C MET A 1 -23.01 -80.05 -5.29
N LYS A 2 -23.92 -80.83 -4.69
CA LYS A 2 -25.32 -81.15 -5.08
C LYS A 2 -26.25 -79.92 -5.19
N ARG A 3 -27.00 -79.79 -6.29
CA ARG A 3 -28.47 -79.99 -6.47
C ARG A 3 -29.43 -78.93 -5.87
N ARG A 4 -30.16 -78.29 -6.79
CA ARG A 4 -31.64 -78.16 -6.93
C ARG A 4 -32.49 -77.55 -5.79
N GLY A 5 -33.31 -76.58 -6.22
CA GLY A 5 -34.74 -76.44 -5.87
C GLY A 5 -35.00 -75.66 -4.59
N LEU A 6 -36.21 -75.20 -4.28
CA LEU A 6 -37.52 -75.15 -4.92
C LEU A 6 -38.42 -74.50 -3.83
N VAL A 7 -39.26 -73.51 -4.17
CA VAL A 7 -40.64 -73.27 -3.67
C VAL A 7 -40.84 -73.18 -2.14
N LEU A 8 -41.23 -71.99 -1.65
CA LEU A 8 -42.62 -71.61 -1.30
C LEU A 8 -43.29 -72.51 -0.24
N SER A 9 -43.55 -71.95 0.94
CA SER A 9 -44.61 -72.31 1.91
C SER A 9 -44.38 -71.45 3.16
N ALA A 10 -45.33 -71.01 3.95
CA ALA A 10 -46.78 -70.97 3.92
C ALA A 10 -47.18 -70.17 5.18
N VAL A 11 -48.19 -69.30 5.03
CA VAL A 11 -49.36 -69.15 5.92
C VAL A 11 -49.17 -69.31 7.44
N LEU A 12 -49.49 -68.28 8.25
CA LEU A 12 -50.65 -68.28 9.17
C LEU A 12 -50.76 -66.98 10.02
N ALA A 13 -51.95 -66.38 9.95
CA ALA A 13 -52.77 -65.84 11.05
C ALA A 13 -52.20 -64.82 12.08
N GLY A 14 -52.93 -63.71 12.21
CA GLY A 14 -53.57 -63.42 13.50
C GLY A 14 -53.37 -62.02 14.12
N ALA A 15 -54.47 -61.27 14.11
CA ALA A 15 -54.93 -60.35 15.16
C ALA A 15 -54.40 -58.90 15.27
N LEU A 16 -55.36 -57.99 15.02
CA LEU A 16 -55.68 -56.70 15.67
C LEU A 16 -54.58 -55.92 16.41
N MET A 17 -54.37 -54.67 15.98
CA MET A 17 -54.48 -53.48 16.85
C MET A 17 -54.73 -52.24 15.98
N THR A 18 -55.84 -51.54 16.22
CA THR A 18 -56.16 -50.23 15.67
C THR A 18 -55.26 -49.16 16.28
N THR A 19 -54.41 -48.52 15.49
CA THR A 19 -53.64 -47.35 15.90
C THR A 19 -54.10 -46.13 15.10
N ALA A 20 -54.67 -45.17 15.81
CA ALA A 20 -55.01 -43.84 15.31
C ALA A 20 -53.73 -43.08 14.95
N CYS A 21 -53.58 -42.67 13.68
CA CYS A 21 -52.59 -41.67 13.30
C CYS A 21 -53.27 -40.29 13.33
N ALA A 22 -52.89 -39.49 14.31
CA ALA A 22 -53.23 -38.08 14.38
C ALA A 22 -52.64 -37.34 13.17
N ALA A 23 -53.48 -36.56 12.47
CA ALA A 23 -53.05 -35.65 11.44
C ALA A 23 -52.23 -34.52 12.08
N GLN A 24 -50.91 -34.59 11.95
CA GLN A 24 -50.00 -33.51 12.33
C GLN A 24 -50.03 -32.47 11.21
N THR A 25 -50.78 -31.39 11.42
CA THR A 25 -50.71 -30.19 10.58
C THR A 25 -49.33 -29.57 10.74
N GLY A 26 -48.43 -29.90 9.83
CA GLY A 26 -47.14 -29.25 9.70
C GLY A 26 -47.32 -27.79 9.31
N THR A 27 -47.23 -26.89 10.29
CA THR A 27 -46.88 -25.49 10.04
C THR A 27 -45.41 -25.45 9.61
N GLY A 28 -45.17 -25.63 8.31
CA GLY A 28 -43.88 -25.34 7.71
C GLY A 28 -43.65 -23.85 7.82
N THR A 29 -42.89 -23.42 8.82
CA THR A 29 -42.25 -22.11 8.82
C THR A 29 -41.27 -22.15 7.65
N ALA A 30 -41.67 -21.59 6.51
CA ALA A 30 -40.75 -21.31 5.43
C ALA A 30 -39.66 -20.42 6.04
N ALA A 31 -38.47 -20.98 6.23
CA ALA A 31 -37.28 -20.18 6.41
C ALA A 31 -37.27 -19.20 5.24
N ALA A 32 -37.23 -17.90 5.54
CA ALA A 32 -36.99 -16.87 4.55
C ALA A 32 -35.65 -17.24 3.89
N GLY A 33 -35.73 -17.95 2.76
CA GLY A 33 -34.59 -18.20 1.91
C GLY A 33 -34.07 -16.83 1.52
N ASP A 34 -32.81 -16.59 1.84
CA ASP A 34 -32.05 -15.43 1.41
C ASP A 34 -32.42 -15.17 -0.05
N ALA A 35 -33.17 -14.09 -0.31
CA ALA A 35 -33.64 -13.80 -1.64
C ALA A 35 -32.38 -13.49 -2.45
N GLN A 36 -31.88 -14.48 -3.20
CA GLN A 36 -30.64 -14.37 -3.97
C GLN A 36 -30.77 -13.15 -4.86
N GLN A 37 -30.14 -12.04 -4.45
CA GLN A 37 -30.34 -10.76 -5.10
C GLN A 37 -29.72 -10.90 -6.50
N LYS A 38 -30.54 -10.68 -7.53
CA LYS A 38 -30.06 -10.74 -8.92
C LYS A 38 -29.18 -9.53 -9.16
N VAL A 39 -27.87 -9.74 -9.14
CA VAL A 39 -26.87 -8.67 -9.27
C VAL A 39 -25.87 -8.98 -10.38
N VAL A 40 -25.38 -7.91 -11.01
CA VAL A 40 -24.10 -7.93 -11.73
C VAL A 40 -23.07 -7.35 -10.79
N ASN A 41 -22.12 -8.18 -10.34
CA ASN A 41 -20.93 -7.71 -9.67
C ASN A 41 -19.84 -7.44 -10.71
N VAL A 42 -19.19 -6.29 -10.61
CA VAL A 42 -18.03 -5.95 -11.43
C VAL A 42 -16.91 -5.39 -10.59
N THR A 43 -15.69 -5.80 -10.92
CA THR A 43 -14.48 -5.08 -10.53
C THR A 43 -14.02 -4.22 -11.70
N ALA A 44 -13.67 -2.98 -11.40
CA ALA A 44 -13.06 -2.04 -12.35
C ALA A 44 -11.97 -1.24 -11.65
N SER A 45 -10.93 -0.91 -12.41
CA SER A 45 -9.87 -0.01 -11.98
C SER A 45 -9.55 0.98 -13.09
N GLU A 46 -9.03 2.14 -12.70
CA GLU A 46 -8.54 3.16 -13.61
C GLU A 46 -7.29 3.80 -13.03
N THR A 47 -6.41 4.23 -13.93
CA THR A 47 -5.14 4.86 -13.60
C THR A 47 -5.13 6.27 -14.17
N VAL A 48 -4.74 7.24 -13.35
CA VAL A 48 -4.42 8.60 -13.80
C VAL A 48 -2.93 8.84 -13.65
N THR A 49 -2.37 9.68 -14.51
CA THR A 49 -0.97 10.11 -14.40
C THR A 49 -0.89 11.50 -13.76
N ALA A 50 0.18 11.73 -13.02
CA ALA A 50 0.52 13.04 -12.47
C ALA A 50 2.02 13.30 -12.56
N GLU A 51 2.39 14.54 -12.85
CA GLU A 51 3.79 14.96 -12.78
C GLU A 51 4.19 15.18 -11.32
N PRO A 52 5.36 14.68 -10.88
CA PRO A 52 5.87 14.98 -9.55
C PRO A 52 6.27 16.45 -9.44
N ASP A 53 5.87 17.10 -8.34
CA ASP A 53 6.13 18.52 -8.05
C ASP A 53 6.85 18.75 -6.72
N ILE A 54 6.89 17.73 -5.87
CA ILE A 54 7.55 17.77 -4.56
C ILE A 54 8.47 16.56 -4.38
N ALA A 55 9.41 16.69 -3.45
CA ALA A 55 10.33 15.66 -3.05
C ALA A 55 10.31 15.45 -1.54
N GLU A 56 10.61 14.22 -1.15
CA GLU A 56 10.88 13.81 0.21
C GLU A 56 12.31 13.27 0.29
N PHE A 57 13.04 13.71 1.30
CA PHE A 57 14.40 13.26 1.56
C PHE A 57 14.44 12.54 2.89
N GLU A 58 15.11 11.39 2.89
CA GLU A 58 15.53 10.71 4.11
C GLU A 58 17.04 10.82 4.19
N MET A 59 17.54 11.41 5.27
CA MET A 59 18.95 11.73 5.44
C MET A 59 19.40 11.46 6.87
N THR A 60 20.69 11.21 7.04
CA THR A 60 21.29 10.89 8.34
C THR A 60 22.49 11.78 8.61
N VAL A 61 22.53 12.31 9.84
CA VAL A 61 23.74 12.90 10.42
C VAL A 61 24.46 11.80 11.19
N TYR A 62 25.61 11.38 10.69
CA TYR A 62 26.50 10.44 11.37
C TYR A 62 27.63 11.19 12.10
N SER A 63 27.95 10.76 13.31
CA SER A 63 29.11 11.27 14.05
C SER A 63 29.86 10.15 14.74
N GLN A 64 31.15 10.32 14.95
CA GLN A 64 32.01 9.36 15.64
C GLN A 64 32.99 10.09 16.56
N ALA A 65 33.15 9.60 17.79
CA ALA A 65 34.17 10.11 18.70
C ALA A 65 34.68 9.00 19.63
N THR A 66 35.81 9.25 20.31
CA THR A 66 36.37 8.31 21.30
C THR A 66 35.52 8.21 22.57
N ASP A 67 34.71 9.23 22.87
CA ASP A 67 33.81 9.25 24.02
C ASP A 67 32.36 9.55 23.61
N ALA A 68 31.42 8.94 24.33
CA ALA A 68 29.99 9.01 24.04
C ALA A 68 29.43 10.44 24.07
N LYS A 69 29.92 11.28 25.00
CA LYS A 69 29.37 12.63 25.21
C LYS A 69 29.79 13.58 24.09
N THR A 70 31.05 13.51 23.66
CA THR A 70 31.54 14.26 22.51
C THR A 70 30.82 13.81 21.25
N CYS A 71 30.65 12.50 21.04
CA CYS A 71 29.92 11.96 19.89
C CYS A 71 28.49 12.51 19.82
N GLN A 72 27.76 12.48 20.94
CA GLN A 72 26.43 13.04 21.04
C GLN A 72 26.41 14.55 20.77
N THR A 73 27.32 15.31 21.39
CA THR A 73 27.36 16.77 21.26
C THR A 73 27.64 17.19 19.82
N GLN A 74 28.57 16.51 19.15
CA GLN A 74 28.88 16.77 17.76
C GLN A 74 27.68 16.48 16.85
N ASN A 75 27.03 15.33 17.05
CA ASN A 75 25.86 14.98 16.25
C ASN A 75 24.71 15.97 16.44
N SER A 76 24.40 16.37 17.68
CA SER A 76 23.37 17.38 17.94
C SER A 76 23.71 18.73 17.32
N THR A 77 24.98 19.13 17.35
CA THR A 77 25.43 20.39 16.74
C THR A 77 25.25 20.37 15.22
N ASP A 78 25.63 19.29 14.55
CA ASP A 78 25.52 19.17 13.10
C ASP A 78 24.05 18.97 12.67
N LEU A 79 23.24 18.30 13.49
CA LEU A 79 21.79 18.22 13.32
C LEU A 79 21.13 19.61 13.39
N GLU A 80 21.46 20.43 14.38
CA GLU A 80 20.92 21.79 14.53
C GLU A 80 21.26 22.64 13.30
N LYS A 81 22.52 22.60 12.82
CA LYS A 81 22.93 23.28 11.59
C LYS A 81 22.14 22.78 10.38
N ALA A 82 21.92 21.48 10.23
CA ALA A 82 21.15 20.92 9.14
C ALA A 82 19.69 21.41 9.16
N VAL A 83 19.05 21.45 10.33
CA VAL A 83 17.69 21.98 10.49
C VAL A 83 17.63 23.48 10.18
N GLU A 84 18.60 24.26 10.64
CA GLU A 84 18.69 25.69 10.32
C GLU A 84 18.91 25.94 8.83
N ALA A 85 19.75 25.14 8.18
CA ALA A 85 19.98 25.16 6.75
C ALA A 85 18.70 24.89 5.96
N LEU A 86 17.94 23.85 6.32
CA LEU A 86 16.63 23.55 5.73
C LEU A 86 15.66 24.72 5.87
N LYS A 87 15.56 25.31 7.06
CA LYS A 87 14.71 26.48 7.31
C LYS A 87 15.13 27.69 6.49
N SER A 88 16.44 27.89 6.29
CA SER A 88 16.97 29.00 5.47
C SER A 88 16.63 28.84 3.98
N GLN A 89 16.44 27.61 3.51
CA GLN A 89 15.94 27.30 2.16
C GLN A 89 14.42 27.47 2.02
N GLY A 90 13.74 27.87 3.10
CA GLY A 90 12.29 28.10 3.13
C GLY A 90 11.47 26.83 3.37
N ILE A 91 12.11 25.73 3.82
CA ILE A 91 11.39 24.52 4.23
C ILE A 91 10.68 24.79 5.55
N ALA A 92 9.38 24.48 5.59
CA ALA A 92 8.58 24.66 6.79
C ALA A 92 9.03 23.70 7.90
N GLU A 93 9.04 24.18 9.14
CA GLU A 93 9.39 23.35 10.30
C GLU A 93 8.49 22.12 10.43
N THR A 94 7.22 22.24 10.03
CA THR A 94 6.25 21.12 10.00
C THR A 94 6.61 20.04 8.99
N SER A 95 7.44 20.35 8.00
CA SER A 95 7.90 19.41 6.97
C SER A 95 9.25 18.80 7.32
N ILE A 96 9.83 19.12 8.49
CA ILE A 96 11.08 18.55 8.98
C ILE A 96 10.78 17.67 10.18
N GLN A 97 11.06 16.37 10.08
CA GLN A 97 10.83 15.40 11.14
C GLN A 97 12.12 14.66 11.48
N THR A 98 12.51 14.65 12.75
CA THR A 98 13.55 13.73 13.23
C THR A 98 12.93 12.35 13.48
N ALA A 99 13.36 11.35 12.73
CA ALA A 99 12.74 10.02 12.71
C ALA A 99 13.35 9.05 13.72
N SER A 100 14.65 9.11 13.96
CA SER A 100 15.36 8.20 14.87
C SER A 100 16.69 8.79 15.37
N PHE A 101 17.13 8.31 16.54
CA PHE A 101 18.39 8.67 17.20
C PHE A 101 19.00 7.38 17.79
N GLY A 102 20.28 7.12 17.53
CA GLY A 102 20.96 5.95 18.07
C GLY A 102 22.45 6.21 18.34
N LEU A 103 22.92 5.85 19.55
CA LEU A 103 24.33 5.94 19.96
C LEU A 103 24.84 4.54 20.29
N ASN A 104 25.86 4.10 19.54
CA ASN A 104 26.39 2.74 19.64
C ASN A 104 27.90 2.77 19.95
N PRO A 105 28.41 1.88 20.82
CA PRO A 105 29.84 1.69 20.98
C PRO A 105 30.44 0.96 19.78
N ILE A 106 31.63 1.37 19.38
CA ILE A 106 32.45 0.73 18.36
C ILE A 106 33.41 -0.23 19.07
N TYR A 107 33.43 -1.48 18.63
CA TYR A 107 34.27 -2.53 19.22
C TYR A 107 35.40 -2.93 18.28
N ASP A 108 36.60 -3.06 18.85
CA ASP A 108 37.70 -3.83 18.26
C ASP A 108 37.58 -5.28 18.72
N TRP A 109 37.35 -6.17 17.76
CA TRP A 109 37.21 -7.61 17.97
C TRP A 109 38.54 -8.37 17.88
N GLU A 110 39.56 -7.79 17.25
CA GLU A 110 40.90 -8.38 17.12
C GLU A 110 41.68 -8.27 18.43
N ALA A 111 41.50 -7.17 19.16
CA ALA A 111 42.09 -6.94 20.48
C ALA A 111 41.23 -7.44 21.67
N GLY A 112 40.25 -8.30 21.43
CA GLY A 112 39.46 -8.95 22.50
C GLY A 112 38.20 -8.20 22.95
N LYS A 113 37.39 -7.70 22.01
CA LYS A 113 36.12 -6.98 22.26
C LYS A 113 36.30 -5.78 23.19
N THR A 114 37.17 -4.85 22.77
CA THR A 114 37.41 -3.59 23.50
C THR A 114 36.67 -2.45 22.81
N ILE A 115 36.05 -1.55 23.58
CA ILE A 115 35.43 -0.34 23.02
C ILE A 115 36.53 0.62 22.56
N THR A 116 36.51 1.03 21.30
CA THR A 116 37.46 1.98 20.70
C THR A 116 36.87 3.35 20.43
N GLY A 117 35.54 3.47 20.51
CA GLY A 117 34.84 4.74 20.37
C GLY A 117 33.33 4.55 20.39
N TYR A 118 32.63 5.58 19.96
CA TYR A 118 31.18 5.63 19.84
C TYR A 118 30.82 6.26 18.52
N GLU A 119 29.77 5.74 17.90
CA GLU A 119 29.12 6.31 16.73
C GLU A 119 27.69 6.68 17.05
N MET A 120 27.20 7.72 16.39
CA MET A 120 25.84 8.17 16.54
C MET A 120 25.21 8.45 15.18
N GLU A 121 23.99 7.97 14.98
CA GLU A 121 23.16 8.25 13.81
C GLU A 121 21.89 8.96 14.25
N THR A 122 21.62 10.11 13.64
CA THR A 122 20.31 10.78 13.75
C THR A 122 19.71 10.95 12.36
N ARG A 123 18.51 10.40 12.17
CA ARG A 123 17.79 10.46 10.89
C ARG A 123 16.82 11.62 10.86
N LEU A 124 16.80 12.34 9.73
CA LEU A 124 15.80 13.33 9.38
C LEU A 124 15.01 12.87 8.15
N THR A 125 13.71 13.11 8.19
CA THR A 125 12.82 13.06 7.04
C THR A 125 12.37 14.47 6.74
N VAL A 126 12.57 14.92 5.50
CA VAL A 126 12.16 16.24 5.02
C VAL A 126 11.14 16.06 3.91
N ARG A 127 9.98 16.66 4.06
CA ARG A 127 8.83 16.54 3.13
C ARG A 127 8.57 17.86 2.41
N ASP A 128 7.70 17.82 1.42
CA ASP A 128 7.18 19.00 0.71
C ASP A 128 8.27 19.89 0.10
N VAL A 129 9.43 19.31 -0.25
CA VAL A 129 10.51 20.06 -0.88
C VAL A 129 10.15 20.29 -2.34
N PRO A 130 10.04 21.53 -2.83
CA PRO A 130 9.76 21.74 -4.24
C PRO A 130 10.85 21.10 -5.11
N ILE A 131 10.46 20.31 -6.11
CA ILE A 131 11.40 19.48 -6.88
C ILE A 131 12.49 20.32 -7.56
N GLU A 132 12.15 21.55 -7.98
CA GLU A 132 13.05 22.50 -8.59
C GLU A 132 14.13 23.04 -7.64
N LYS A 133 13.89 22.93 -6.32
CA LYS A 133 14.84 23.30 -5.26
C LYS A 133 15.59 22.10 -4.68
N ALA A 134 15.25 20.88 -5.09
CA ALA A 134 15.77 19.67 -4.47
C ALA A 134 17.29 19.61 -4.44
N GLY A 135 17.94 19.95 -5.56
CA GLY A 135 19.41 19.97 -5.66
C GLY A 135 20.06 21.00 -4.73
N ASP A 136 19.52 22.22 -4.68
CA ASP A 136 20.03 23.30 -3.84
C ASP A 136 19.85 22.98 -2.35
N VAL A 137 18.70 22.40 -1.98
CA VAL A 137 18.43 21.94 -0.61
C VAL A 137 19.41 20.85 -0.21
N LEU A 138 19.61 19.82 -1.05
CA LEU A 138 20.57 18.74 -0.80
C LEU A 138 21.99 19.26 -0.63
N SER A 139 22.45 20.18 -1.51
CA SER A 139 23.78 20.79 -1.38
C SER A 139 23.92 21.55 -0.06
N THR A 140 22.91 22.34 0.31
CA THR A 140 22.95 23.17 1.53
C THR A 140 23.01 22.31 2.79
N VAL A 141 22.26 21.21 2.86
CA VAL A 141 22.28 20.34 4.06
C VAL A 141 23.57 19.53 4.17
N VAL A 142 24.18 19.16 3.04
CA VAL A 142 25.50 18.53 3.02
C VAL A 142 26.57 19.48 3.57
N ASP A 143 26.58 20.73 3.10
CA ASP A 143 27.48 21.77 3.63
C ASP A 143 27.23 22.06 5.13
N ALA A 144 26.00 21.84 5.60
CA ALA A 144 25.63 22.04 7.00
C ALA A 144 25.97 20.87 7.94
N GLY A 145 26.40 19.71 7.42
CA GLY A 145 26.87 18.57 8.22
C GLY A 145 26.12 17.25 8.00
N VAL A 146 25.11 17.21 7.12
CA VAL A 146 24.52 15.94 6.68
C VAL A 146 25.54 15.20 5.82
N ASN A 147 25.83 13.94 6.17
CA ASN A 147 26.89 13.17 5.51
C ASN A 147 26.40 11.84 4.94
N ARG A 148 25.10 11.57 5.04
CA ARG A 148 24.46 10.41 4.44
C ARG A 148 23.06 10.78 3.95
N ILE A 149 22.83 10.58 2.65
CA ILE A 149 21.49 10.65 2.05
C ILE A 149 21.03 9.20 1.90
N ASP A 150 19.96 8.84 2.60
CA ASP A 150 19.42 7.48 2.61
C ASP A 150 18.49 7.25 1.42
N SER A 151 17.60 8.21 1.13
CA SER A 151 16.68 8.14 0.00
C SER A 151 16.23 9.52 -0.47
N VAL A 152 15.82 9.58 -1.75
CA VAL A 152 15.14 10.72 -2.37
C VAL A 152 13.92 10.19 -3.12
N SER A 153 12.74 10.60 -2.68
CA SER A 153 11.46 10.19 -3.26
C SER A 153 10.80 11.40 -3.91
N TYR A 154 10.23 11.21 -5.10
CA TYR A 154 9.47 12.25 -5.79
C TYR A 154 7.98 11.94 -5.67
N LEU A 155 7.21 12.94 -5.29
CA LEU A 155 5.80 12.80 -4.95
C LEU A 155 4.98 13.87 -5.68
N CYS A 156 3.66 13.68 -5.66
CA CYS A 156 2.71 14.62 -6.22
C CYS A 156 1.89 15.25 -5.10
N SER A 157 1.96 16.57 -4.95
CA SER A 157 1.18 17.32 -3.96
C SER A 157 -0.32 17.23 -4.20
N SER A 158 -0.73 17.00 -5.46
CA SER A 158 -2.13 16.80 -5.88
C SER A 158 -2.57 15.32 -5.90
N PHE A 159 -1.82 14.42 -5.24
CA PHE A 159 -2.13 12.98 -5.22
C PHE A 159 -3.57 12.69 -4.83
N ASP A 160 -4.10 13.33 -3.77
CA ASP A 160 -5.45 13.06 -3.28
C ASP A 160 -6.51 13.46 -4.33
N GLU A 161 -6.33 14.59 -5.02
CA GLU A 161 -7.22 15.04 -6.11
C GLU A 161 -7.18 14.06 -7.29
N LYS A 162 -5.98 13.61 -7.66
CA LYS A 162 -5.77 12.63 -8.73
C LYS A 162 -6.34 11.26 -8.37
N TYR A 163 -6.23 10.86 -7.12
CA TYR A 163 -6.83 9.63 -6.63
C TYR A 163 -8.37 9.67 -6.70
N GLU A 164 -8.97 10.80 -6.32
CA GLU A 164 -10.41 11.01 -6.49
C GLU A 164 -10.84 11.01 -7.97
N GLU A 165 -10.01 11.53 -8.87
CA GLU A 165 -10.21 11.45 -10.32
C GLU A 165 -10.23 9.99 -10.79
N ALA A 166 -9.21 9.20 -10.40
CA ALA A 166 -9.13 7.78 -10.70
C ALA A 166 -10.35 7.00 -10.17
N LEU A 167 -10.82 7.27 -8.95
CA LEU A 167 -12.01 6.64 -8.37
C LEU A 167 -13.27 6.92 -9.19
N LYS A 168 -13.46 8.16 -9.63
CA LYS A 168 -14.62 8.55 -10.46
C LYS A 168 -14.59 7.79 -11.80
N LEU A 169 -13.42 7.74 -12.44
CA LEU A 169 -13.23 7.02 -13.69
C LEU A 169 -13.44 5.51 -13.51
N ALA A 170 -12.94 4.91 -12.43
CA ALA A 170 -13.11 3.49 -12.13
C ALA A 170 -14.60 3.12 -11.94
N ILE A 171 -15.38 3.98 -11.30
CA ILE A 171 -16.84 3.80 -11.16
C ILE A 171 -17.53 3.92 -12.51
N GLU A 172 -17.15 4.87 -13.35
CA GLU A 172 -17.71 5.02 -14.70
C GLU A 172 -17.40 3.82 -15.60
N ASN A 173 -16.16 3.32 -15.55
CA ASN A 173 -15.77 2.10 -16.25
C ASN A 173 -16.54 0.89 -15.72
N GLY A 174 -16.65 0.73 -14.39
CA GLY A 174 -17.47 -0.31 -13.77
C GLY A 174 -18.92 -0.30 -14.26
N LYS A 175 -19.55 0.89 -14.34
CA LYS A 175 -20.91 1.04 -14.91
C LYS A 175 -20.98 0.57 -16.37
N LYS A 176 -20.03 0.98 -17.21
CA LYS A 176 -19.97 0.56 -18.63
C LYS A 176 -19.80 -0.96 -18.75
N LYS A 177 -18.89 -1.53 -17.97
CA LYS A 177 -18.62 -2.98 -17.93
C LYS A 177 -19.84 -3.77 -17.48
N ALA A 178 -20.52 -3.34 -16.41
CA ALA A 178 -21.74 -3.98 -15.92
C ALA A 178 -22.87 -3.93 -16.94
N ALA A 179 -23.05 -2.80 -17.64
CA ALA A 179 -24.03 -2.66 -18.71
C ALA A 179 -23.79 -3.68 -19.84
N SER A 180 -22.55 -3.77 -20.33
CA SER A 180 -22.18 -4.74 -21.38
C SER A 180 -22.37 -6.19 -20.94
N MET A 181 -22.06 -6.51 -19.68
CA MET A 181 -22.28 -7.85 -19.12
C MET A 181 -23.77 -8.19 -19.01
N ALA A 182 -24.60 -7.25 -18.55
CA ALA A 182 -26.04 -7.44 -18.45
C ALA A 182 -26.68 -7.64 -19.83
N GLU A 183 -26.30 -6.82 -20.82
CA GLU A 183 -26.79 -6.90 -22.19
C GLU A 183 -26.46 -8.26 -22.83
N ALA A 184 -25.21 -8.72 -22.68
CA ALA A 184 -24.79 -10.05 -23.14
C ALA A 184 -25.55 -11.19 -22.44
N GLY A 185 -26.00 -10.97 -21.20
CA GLY A 185 -26.85 -11.87 -20.44
C GLY A 185 -28.34 -11.78 -20.76
N GLY A 186 -28.76 -10.92 -21.68
CA GLY A 186 -30.16 -10.71 -22.05
C GLY A 186 -30.98 -9.93 -21.00
N CYS A 187 -30.32 -9.11 -20.19
CA CYS A 187 -30.93 -8.29 -19.14
C CYS A 187 -30.37 -6.86 -19.18
N SER A 188 -30.84 -5.99 -18.27
CA SER A 188 -30.32 -4.61 -18.15
C SER A 188 -29.86 -4.32 -16.74
N ILE A 189 -28.88 -3.42 -16.58
CA ILE A 189 -28.48 -2.97 -15.23
C ILE A 189 -29.53 -2.05 -14.62
N GLY A 190 -29.70 -2.19 -13.31
CA GLY A 190 -30.55 -1.39 -12.45
C GLY A 190 -29.75 -0.41 -11.60
N GLN A 191 -30.31 -0.05 -10.43
CA GLN A 191 -29.62 0.84 -9.50
C GLN A 191 -28.35 0.18 -8.93
N THR A 192 -27.38 1.01 -8.57
CA THR A 192 -26.23 0.58 -7.76
C THR A 192 -26.72 0.15 -6.38
N ILE A 193 -26.27 -1.02 -5.94
CA ILE A 193 -26.63 -1.60 -4.63
C ILE A 193 -25.51 -1.35 -3.63
N SER A 194 -24.27 -1.61 -4.05
CA SER A 194 -23.08 -1.47 -3.21
C SER A 194 -21.94 -0.92 -4.06
N ILE A 195 -21.06 -0.14 -3.43
CA ILE A 195 -19.76 0.24 -3.96
C ILE A 195 -18.77 -0.02 -2.83
N SER A 196 -17.75 -0.81 -3.12
CA SER A 196 -16.64 -1.05 -2.21
C SER A 196 -15.35 -0.70 -2.93
N GLU A 197 -14.54 0.14 -2.31
CA GLU A 197 -13.18 0.37 -2.76
C GLU A 197 -12.35 -0.89 -2.48
N LEU A 198 -11.54 -1.30 -3.45
CA LEU A 198 -10.66 -2.47 -3.36
C LEU A 198 -9.20 -2.06 -3.14
N SER A 199 -8.93 -0.77 -2.92
CA SER A 199 -7.56 -0.24 -2.84
C SER A 199 -6.77 -0.94 -1.73
N SER A 200 -5.60 -1.44 -2.14
CA SER A 200 -4.57 -1.93 -1.26
C SER A 200 -3.74 -0.74 -0.81
N ASP A 201 -3.90 -0.37 0.46
CA ASP A 201 -3.00 0.54 1.20
C ASP A 201 -2.68 1.88 0.49
N GLN A 202 -3.23 2.97 1.02
CA GLN A 202 -2.95 4.36 0.59
C GLN A 202 -1.46 4.76 0.76
N SER A 203 -0.59 3.83 1.16
CA SER A 203 0.87 3.96 1.16
C SER A 203 1.46 4.19 -0.23
N ALA A 204 0.70 3.96 -1.31
CA ALA A 204 1.04 4.38 -2.69
C ALA A 204 1.29 5.89 -2.87
N ARG A 205 1.01 6.72 -1.85
CA ARG A 205 1.56 8.08 -1.74
C ARG A 205 3.06 8.12 -2.00
N TYR A 206 3.79 7.07 -1.60
CA TYR A 206 5.21 6.87 -1.83
C TYR A 206 5.42 5.73 -2.84
N THR A 207 5.00 5.95 -4.07
CA THR A 207 5.54 5.11 -5.15
C THR A 207 6.98 5.55 -5.33
N GLU A 208 7.95 4.77 -4.82
CA GLU A 208 9.34 4.95 -5.26
C GLU A 208 9.33 4.97 -6.78
N PRO A 209 9.95 5.97 -7.44
CA PRO A 209 10.07 5.97 -8.88
C PRO A 209 10.56 4.58 -9.27
N LYS A 210 9.77 3.83 -10.04
CA LYS A 210 10.22 2.53 -10.56
C LYS A 210 11.57 2.81 -11.17
N ALA A 211 12.63 2.35 -10.52
CA ALA A 211 13.97 2.43 -11.05
C ALA A 211 13.89 1.66 -12.37
N MET A 212 13.73 2.38 -13.48
CA MET A 212 13.98 1.79 -14.77
C MET A 212 15.41 1.29 -14.65
N ALA A 213 15.57 -0.04 -14.67
CA ALA A 213 16.86 -0.68 -14.56
C ALA A 213 17.79 -0.06 -15.60
N LEU A 214 18.60 0.89 -15.14
CA LEU A 214 19.65 1.51 -15.93
C LEU A 214 20.81 0.53 -15.92
N GLU A 215 20.59 -0.66 -16.47
CA GLU A 215 21.53 -1.79 -16.46
C GLU A 215 22.76 -1.52 -17.35
N ASN A 216 22.97 -0.29 -17.84
CA ASN A 216 24.11 0.07 -18.69
C ASN A 216 24.50 1.57 -18.65
N ALA A 217 24.34 2.29 -17.53
CA ALA A 217 25.01 3.59 -17.40
C ALA A 217 26.34 3.44 -16.65
N SER A 218 27.42 3.65 -17.39
CA SER A 218 28.80 3.64 -16.90
C SER A 218 29.05 4.65 -15.77
N ALA A 219 29.94 4.27 -14.84
CA ALA A 219 30.33 4.99 -13.63
C ALA A 219 30.88 6.43 -13.83
N ASP A 220 31.10 6.88 -15.08
CA ASP A 220 31.54 8.25 -15.40
C ASP A 220 30.38 9.27 -15.49
N MET A 221 29.11 8.84 -15.44
CA MET A 221 27.95 9.76 -15.38
C MET A 221 27.66 10.27 -13.96
N ALA A 222 28.26 9.67 -12.91
CA ALA A 222 27.98 10.05 -11.52
C ALA A 222 28.63 11.38 -11.09
N ALA A 223 29.67 11.84 -11.80
CA ALA A 223 30.40 13.06 -11.45
C ALA A 223 29.91 14.33 -12.17
N GLY A 224 28.85 14.22 -12.99
CA GLY A 224 28.25 15.32 -13.75
C GLY A 224 26.74 15.50 -13.53
N MET A 225 26.14 14.78 -12.58
CA MET A 225 24.69 14.73 -12.35
C MET A 225 24.13 15.88 -11.50
N GLY A 226 24.56 17.11 -11.77
CA GLY A 226 23.64 18.26 -11.68
C GLY A 226 22.58 18.23 -12.79
N ALA A 227 22.15 17.04 -13.22
CA ALA A 227 21.49 16.81 -14.50
C ALA A 227 20.23 15.95 -14.30
N ASN A 228 19.09 16.61 -14.50
CA ASN A 228 17.86 16.03 -15.02
C ASN A 228 17.47 14.67 -14.45
N VAL A 229 16.88 14.71 -13.26
CA VAL A 229 15.91 13.68 -12.90
C VAL A 229 14.72 13.88 -13.83
N MET A 230 14.70 13.13 -14.94
CA MET A 230 13.54 13.13 -15.82
C MET A 230 12.34 12.65 -14.99
N GLY A 231 11.37 13.55 -14.80
CA GLY A 231 10.09 13.26 -14.19
C GLY A 231 9.41 12.15 -14.96
N GLY A 232 9.51 10.93 -14.45
CA GLY A 232 8.55 9.89 -14.80
C GLY A 232 7.21 10.31 -14.22
N GLU A 233 6.15 10.21 -15.00
CA GLU A 233 4.80 10.38 -14.49
C GLU A 233 4.56 9.35 -13.36
N ILE A 234 3.91 9.80 -12.29
CA ILE A 234 3.43 8.92 -11.22
C ILE A 234 2.08 8.36 -11.68
N GLU A 235 1.98 7.03 -11.71
CA GLU A 235 0.72 6.32 -11.95
C GLU A 235 -0.06 6.20 -10.63
N ILE A 236 -1.28 6.72 -10.63
CA ILE A 236 -2.19 6.66 -9.49
C ILE A 236 -3.39 5.81 -9.89
N GLU A 237 -3.46 4.59 -9.36
CA GLU A 237 -4.53 3.64 -9.65
C GLU A 237 -5.57 3.61 -8.53
N ALA A 238 -6.84 3.58 -8.91
CA ALA A 238 -7.95 3.30 -8.00
C ALA A 238 -8.75 2.09 -8.49
N SER A 239 -9.13 1.21 -7.56
CA SER A 239 -9.87 -0.03 -7.85
C SER A 239 -11.15 -0.09 -7.03
N VAL A 240 -12.25 -0.51 -7.66
CA VAL A 240 -13.58 -0.63 -7.04
C VAL A 240 -14.28 -1.93 -7.41
N SER A 241 -15.08 -2.45 -6.48
CA SER A 241 -16.08 -3.49 -6.70
C SER A 241 -17.46 -2.86 -6.59
N ILE A 242 -18.32 -3.12 -7.56
CA ILE A 242 -19.65 -2.51 -7.65
C ILE A 242 -20.69 -3.60 -7.92
N ASP A 243 -21.75 -3.61 -7.13
CA ASP A 243 -22.94 -4.42 -7.39
C ASP A 243 -24.05 -3.56 -8.01
N PHE A 244 -24.55 -4.00 -9.16
CA PHE A 244 -25.74 -3.44 -9.79
C PHE A 244 -26.88 -4.43 -9.73
N ALA A 245 -28.09 -3.95 -9.45
CA ALA A 245 -29.28 -4.78 -9.60
C ALA A 245 -29.46 -5.18 -11.08
N ILE A 246 -30.10 -6.31 -11.34
CA ILE A 246 -30.52 -6.69 -12.69
C ILE A 246 -32.01 -6.38 -12.88
N LYS A 247 -32.36 -5.88 -14.07
CA LYS A 247 -33.72 -5.67 -14.58
C LYS A 247 -34.03 -6.63 -15.73
#